data_AF-A0A4Q3XTA6-F1
#
_entry.id   AF-A0A4Q3XTA6-F1
#
_cell.length_a   1.000
_cell.length_b   1.000
_cell.length_c   1.000
_cell.angle_alpha   90.00
_cell.angle_beta   90.00
_cell.angle_gamma   90.00
#
_symmetry.space_group_name_H-M   'P 1'
#
loop_
_entity.id
_entity.type
_entity.pdbx_description
1 polymer ?
#
loop_
_entity_poly.entity_id
_entity_poly.type
_entity_poly.pdbx_seq_one_letter_code
_entity_poly.pdbx_strand_id
1 'polypeptide(L)'
;MAIKRSPRYPRVNLTKAIDLIERLYKGAHQSRVDVDTAARVIGYSNSSSGAAAGSIGALRQFGLVDGLRGDLQVSDLAMRIIQPMNEQERLEAMREAAGRPEIFGSILGQFNGELPRSDEPVKAFLVRQQGFSQGGAEEVIATLRETVAGLPSISPKAEERDSRSTEEREELVK
;
A
#
# COMPACT_ATOMS: atom_id res chain seq x y z
N MET A 1 24.65 2.10 23.64
CA MET A 1 23.27 1.59 23.46
C MET A 1 22.83 1.90 22.04
N ALA A 2 22.58 0.89 21.20
CA ALA A 2 21.97 1.12 19.90
C ALA A 2 20.54 1.61 20.13
N ILE A 3 20.21 2.82 19.67
CA ILE A 3 18.82 3.29 19.62
C ILE A 3 18.10 2.31 18.70
N LYS A 4 17.32 1.40 19.29
CA LYS A 4 16.46 0.47 18.56
C LYS A 4 15.39 1.35 17.92
N ARG A 5 15.67 1.82 16.69
CA ARG A 5 14.73 2.67 15.96
C ARG A 5 13.49 1.81 15.70
N SER A 6 12.31 2.37 15.95
CA SER A 6 11.05 1.73 15.62
C SER A 6 11.10 1.23 14.16
N PRO A 7 10.52 0.06 13.88
CA PRO A 7 10.34 -0.41 12.51
C PRO A 7 9.77 0.69 11.62
N ARG A 8 10.19 0.73 10.35
CA ARG A 8 9.69 1.73 9.41
C ARG A 8 8.19 1.50 9.17
N TYR A 9 7.44 2.58 9.16
CA TYR A 9 6.01 2.58 8.83
C TYR A 9 5.69 3.74 7.87
N PRO A 10 4.64 3.61 7.04
CA PRO A 10 4.20 4.68 6.17
C PRO A 10 3.69 5.83 7.04
N ARG A 11 4.19 7.05 6.80
CA ARG A 11 3.74 8.24 7.54
C ARG A 11 2.49 8.90 6.95
N VAL A 12 2.02 8.38 5.82
CA VAL A 12 0.78 8.80 5.17
C VAL A 12 0.01 7.54 4.79
N ASN A 13 -1.31 7.62 4.75
CA ASN A 13 -2.17 6.52 4.33
C ASN A 13 -2.04 6.26 2.81
N LEU A 14 -2.55 5.10 2.37
CA LEU A 14 -2.50 4.70 0.95
C LEU A 14 -3.21 5.71 0.03
N THR A 15 -4.37 6.23 0.41
CA THR A 15 -5.12 7.21 -0.41
C THR A 15 -4.28 8.45 -0.69
N LYS A 16 -3.58 8.96 0.32
CA LYS A 16 -2.68 10.10 0.18
C LYS A 16 -1.44 9.74 -0.65
N ALA A 17 -0.91 8.53 -0.47
CA ALA A 17 0.19 8.04 -1.29
C ALA A 17 -0.20 7.96 -2.78
N ILE A 18 -1.44 7.56 -3.09
CA ILE A 18 -1.99 7.53 -4.45
C ILE A 18 -2.08 8.96 -5.05
N ASP A 19 -2.58 9.95 -4.30
CA ASP A 19 -2.58 11.36 -4.75
C ASP A 19 -1.16 11.86 -5.05
N LEU A 20 -0.17 11.49 -4.23
CA LEU A 20 1.22 11.88 -4.46
C LEU A 20 1.84 11.21 -5.69
N ILE A 21 1.58 9.91 -5.91
CA ILE A 21 2.13 9.22 -7.09
C ILE A 21 1.47 9.69 -8.39
N GLU A 22 0.18 10.05 -8.38
CA GLU A 22 -0.48 10.67 -9.52
C GLU A 22 0.17 12.00 -9.91
N ARG A 23 0.57 12.82 -8.92
CA ARG A 23 1.30 14.07 -9.18
C ARG A 23 2.67 13.79 -9.77
N LEU A 24 3.39 12.81 -9.22
CA LEU A 24 4.69 12.40 -9.74
C LEU A 24 4.57 11.96 -11.20
N TYR A 25 3.58 11.12 -11.51
CA TYR A 25 3.32 10.67 -12.86
C TYR A 25 2.94 11.81 -13.81
N LYS A 26 2.11 12.77 -13.38
CA LYS A 26 1.75 13.94 -14.19
C LYS A 26 2.95 14.84 -14.50
N GLY A 27 3.91 14.96 -13.59
CA GLY A 27 5.08 15.83 -13.76
C GLY A 27 6.31 15.18 -14.37
N ALA A 28 6.49 13.87 -14.17
CA ALA A 28 7.70 13.14 -14.58
C ALA A 28 7.42 11.87 -15.39
N HIS A 29 6.15 11.49 -15.59
CA HIS A 29 5.75 10.20 -16.17
C HIS A 29 6.46 9.03 -15.46
N GLN A 30 6.96 8.06 -16.21
CA GLN A 30 7.80 6.97 -15.70
C GLN A 30 9.29 7.31 -15.77
N SER A 31 9.66 8.58 -15.94
CA SER A 31 11.07 8.96 -15.98
C SER A 31 11.68 8.80 -14.60
N ARG A 32 12.92 8.32 -14.56
CA ARG A 32 13.71 8.30 -13.35
C ARG A 32 14.17 9.72 -13.02
N VAL A 33 13.84 10.18 -11.82
CA VAL A 33 14.15 11.54 -11.34
C VAL A 33 14.90 11.46 -10.02
N ASP A 34 15.73 12.46 -9.73
CA ASP A 34 16.37 12.57 -8.43
C ASP A 34 15.34 12.86 -7.32
N VAL A 35 15.69 12.53 -6.08
CA VAL A 35 14.76 12.66 -4.94
C VAL A 35 14.28 14.10 -4.73
N ASP A 36 15.11 15.09 -5.02
CA ASP A 36 14.76 16.49 -4.80
C ASP A 36 13.80 17.02 -5.87
N THR A 37 14.02 16.63 -7.13
CA THR A 37 13.08 16.87 -8.22
C THR A 37 11.75 16.16 -7.97
N ALA A 38 11.76 14.90 -7.53
CA ALA A 38 10.53 14.19 -7.17
C ALA A 38 9.76 14.92 -6.05
N ALA A 39 10.46 15.38 -5.01
CA ALA A 39 9.86 16.14 -3.92
C ALA A 39 9.16 17.42 -4.40
N ARG A 40 9.80 18.16 -5.32
CA ARG A 40 9.19 19.34 -5.98
C ARG A 40 7.94 19.00 -6.76
N VAL A 41 7.99 17.95 -7.58
CA VAL A 41 6.85 17.54 -8.42
C VAL A 41 5.63 17.16 -7.57
N ILE A 42 5.84 16.47 -6.45
CA ILE A 42 4.73 16.07 -5.56
C ILE A 42 4.25 17.19 -4.62
N GLY A 43 4.85 18.39 -4.70
CA GLY A 43 4.37 19.61 -4.03
C GLY A 43 5.14 20.04 -2.78
N TYR A 44 6.36 19.55 -2.56
CA TYR A 44 7.25 20.01 -1.48
C TYR A 44 8.36 20.92 -2.01
N SER A 45 8.88 21.83 -1.19
CA SER A 45 9.98 22.72 -1.62
C SER A 45 11.29 21.97 -1.89
N ASN A 46 11.59 20.93 -1.10
CA ASN A 46 12.76 20.07 -1.23
C ASN A 46 12.57 18.73 -0.50
N SER A 47 13.46 17.80 -0.79
CA SER A 47 13.51 16.46 -0.18
C SER A 47 13.98 16.44 1.28
N SER A 48 14.64 17.51 1.73
CA SER A 48 15.22 17.62 3.08
C SER A 48 14.18 17.86 4.18
N SER A 49 12.96 18.27 3.84
CA SER A 49 11.89 18.45 4.83
C SER A 49 11.41 17.10 5.39
N GLY A 50 11.14 17.03 6.70
CA GLY A 50 10.67 15.80 7.34
C GLY A 50 9.34 15.29 6.76
N ALA A 51 8.48 16.21 6.29
CA ALA A 51 7.24 15.88 5.59
C ALA A 51 7.52 15.24 4.21
N ALA A 52 8.41 15.82 3.40
CA ALA A 52 8.78 15.24 2.11
C ALA A 52 9.45 13.87 2.28
N ALA A 53 10.40 13.76 3.20
CA ALA A 53 11.07 12.50 3.49
C ALA A 53 10.09 11.42 3.98
N GLY A 54 9.10 11.80 4.80
CA GLY A 54 8.03 10.92 5.27
C GLY A 54 7.13 10.43 4.13
N SER A 55 6.70 11.33 3.25
CA SER A 55 5.87 11.03 2.09
C SER A 55 6.59 10.14 1.07
N ILE A 56 7.83 10.48 0.72
CA ILE A 56 8.65 9.67 -0.19
C ILE A 56 8.95 8.30 0.44
N GLY A 57 9.21 8.27 1.75
CA GLY A 57 9.37 7.04 2.51
C GLY A 57 8.13 6.15 2.48
N ALA A 58 6.94 6.74 2.54
CA ALA A 58 5.67 6.01 2.44
C ALA A 58 5.42 5.48 1.02
N LEU A 59 5.68 6.28 -0.03
CA LEU A 59 5.60 5.81 -1.42
C LEU A 59 6.45 4.56 -1.64
N ARG A 60 7.69 4.54 -1.10
CA ARG A 60 8.57 3.37 -1.16
C ARG A 60 8.01 2.17 -0.40
N GLN A 61 7.45 2.37 0.78
CA GLN A 61 6.91 1.29 1.61
C GLN A 61 5.64 0.66 1.03
N PHE A 62 4.80 1.46 0.37
CA PHE A 62 3.66 0.96 -0.40
C PHE A 62 4.07 0.39 -1.77
N GLY A 63 5.36 0.48 -2.15
CA GLY A 63 5.86 -0.01 -3.43
C GLY A 63 5.36 0.77 -4.64
N LEU A 64 4.93 2.02 -4.45
CA LEU A 64 4.43 2.89 -5.53
C LEU A 64 5.55 3.57 -6.33
N VAL A 65 6.77 3.51 -5.80
CA VAL A 65 7.96 4.01 -6.47
C VAL A 65 9.07 2.98 -6.37
N ASP A 66 9.84 2.87 -7.45
CA ASP A 66 11.09 2.14 -7.51
C ASP A 66 12.27 3.11 -7.51
N GLY A 67 13.47 2.60 -7.24
CA GLY A 67 14.70 3.39 -7.19
C GLY A 67 15.47 3.22 -5.89
N LEU A 68 16.72 3.69 -5.90
CA LEU A 68 17.64 3.66 -4.77
C LEU A 68 17.51 4.95 -3.94
N ARG A 69 18.51 5.23 -3.10
CA ARG A 69 18.48 6.39 -2.20
C ARG A 69 18.54 7.74 -2.93
N GLY A 70 19.02 7.76 -4.17
CA GLY A 70 19.24 8.99 -4.94
C GLY A 70 18.22 9.27 -6.04
N ASP A 71 17.44 8.27 -6.44
CA ASP A 71 16.47 8.36 -7.52
C ASP A 71 15.14 7.72 -7.15
N LEU A 72 14.10 8.12 -7.88
CA LEU A 72 12.73 7.62 -7.77
C LEU A 72 12.16 7.50 -9.19
N GLN A 73 11.35 6.47 -9.37
CA GLN A 73 10.61 6.21 -10.61
C GLN A 73 9.23 5.65 -10.23
N VAL A 74 8.18 5.99 -10.97
CA VAL A 74 6.85 5.37 -10.78
C VAL A 74 6.96 3.87 -11.06
N SER A 75 6.49 3.03 -10.12
CA SER A 75 6.58 1.57 -10.27
C SER A 75 5.45 1.01 -11.14
N ASP A 76 5.63 -0.22 -11.62
CA ASP A 76 4.56 -0.95 -12.33
C ASP A 76 3.32 -1.15 -11.46
N LEU A 77 3.51 -1.35 -10.14
CA LEU A 77 2.39 -1.41 -9.19
C LEU A 77 1.61 -0.09 -9.16
N ALA A 78 2.30 1.04 -9.13
CA ALA A 78 1.64 2.34 -9.20
C ALA A 78 0.90 2.52 -10.52
N MET A 79 1.48 2.08 -11.65
CA MET A 79 0.83 2.13 -12.96
C MET A 79 -0.50 1.38 -12.99
N ARG A 80 -0.56 0.20 -12.38
CA ARG A 80 -1.82 -0.56 -12.23
C ARG A 80 -2.88 0.14 -11.37
N ILE A 81 -2.50 1.12 -10.56
CA ILE A 81 -3.43 1.92 -9.77
C ILE A 81 -3.89 3.17 -10.53
N ILE A 82 -2.96 3.88 -11.18
CA ILE A 82 -3.23 5.19 -11.82
C ILE A 82 -3.71 5.07 -13.28
N GLN A 83 -3.32 4.01 -13.98
CA GLN A 83 -3.72 3.70 -15.35
C GLN A 83 -4.07 2.20 -15.47
N PRO A 84 -5.10 1.73 -14.74
CA PRO A 84 -5.54 0.34 -14.83
C PRO A 84 -6.18 0.03 -16.18
N MET A 85 -6.09 -1.23 -16.61
CA MET A 85 -6.82 -1.77 -17.76
C MET A 85 -8.31 -1.93 -17.46
N ASN A 86 -8.66 -2.18 -16.19
CA ASN A 86 -10.03 -2.32 -15.71
C ASN A 86 -10.09 -2.06 -14.20
N GLU A 87 -11.30 -1.86 -13.66
CA GLU A 87 -11.42 -1.57 -12.22
C GLU A 87 -10.87 -2.71 -11.35
N GLN A 88 -11.05 -3.98 -11.74
CA GLN A 88 -10.56 -5.12 -10.95
C GLN A 88 -9.05 -5.07 -10.74
N GLU A 89 -8.27 -4.77 -11.78
CA GLU A 89 -6.82 -4.60 -11.69
C GLU A 89 -6.43 -3.48 -10.72
N ARG A 90 -7.18 -2.36 -10.74
CA ARG A 90 -6.99 -1.26 -9.80
C ARG A 90 -7.21 -1.70 -8.36
N LEU A 91 -8.29 -2.44 -8.10
CA LEU A 91 -8.64 -2.94 -6.77
C LEU A 91 -7.56 -3.89 -6.23
N GLU A 92 -7.09 -4.81 -7.08
CA GLU A 92 -6.03 -5.76 -6.74
C GLU A 92 -4.70 -5.05 -6.45
N ALA A 93 -4.32 -4.09 -7.30
CA ALA A 93 -3.10 -3.31 -7.10
C ALA A 93 -3.16 -2.45 -5.82
N MET A 94 -4.32 -1.85 -5.50
CA MET A 94 -4.50 -1.13 -4.24
C MET A 94 -4.35 -2.05 -3.02
N ARG A 95 -4.89 -3.27 -3.08
CA ARG A 95 -4.75 -4.27 -2.01
C ARG A 95 -3.31 -4.75 -1.85
N GLU A 96 -2.64 -5.00 -2.96
CA GLU A 96 -1.22 -5.37 -2.96
C GLU A 96 -0.40 -4.25 -2.31
N ALA A 97 -0.59 -3.00 -2.73
CA ALA A 97 0.09 -1.85 -2.14
C ALA A 97 -0.16 -1.74 -0.64
N ALA A 98 -1.42 -1.86 -0.18
CA ALA A 98 -1.77 -1.84 1.23
C ALA A 98 -1.10 -2.95 2.05
N GLY A 99 -0.80 -4.10 1.44
CA GLY A 99 -0.13 -5.23 2.07
C GLY A 99 1.40 -5.14 2.10
N ARG A 100 2.02 -4.25 1.33
CA ARG A 100 3.49 -4.14 1.24
C ARG A 100 4.20 -3.68 2.52
N PRO A 101 3.67 -2.73 3.32
CA PRO A 101 4.33 -2.34 4.56
C PRO A 101 4.39 -3.51 5.56
N GLU A 102 5.59 -3.95 5.93
CA GLU A 102 5.83 -5.11 6.82
C GLU A 102 5.07 -5.01 8.16
N ILE A 103 4.97 -3.80 8.71
CA ILE A 103 4.26 -3.56 9.97
C ILE A 103 2.76 -3.81 9.84
N PHE A 104 2.15 -3.56 8.68
CA PHE A 104 0.74 -3.84 8.45
C PHE A 104 0.49 -5.34 8.39
N GLY A 105 1.35 -6.09 7.68
CA GLY A 105 1.31 -7.55 7.68
C GLY A 105 1.48 -8.14 9.08
N SER A 106 2.38 -7.57 9.89
CA SER A 106 2.61 -8.00 11.28
C SER A 106 1.39 -7.77 12.17
N ILE A 107 0.70 -6.63 12.02
CA ILE A 107 -0.54 -6.34 12.76
C ILE A 107 -1.65 -7.29 12.30
N LEU A 108 -1.90 -7.39 11.00
CA LEU A 108 -2.97 -8.23 10.47
C LEU A 108 -2.76 -9.71 10.83
N GLY A 109 -1.53 -10.21 10.72
CA GLY A 109 -1.18 -11.57 11.14
C GLY A 109 -1.42 -11.82 12.64
N GLN A 110 -1.13 -10.82 13.50
CA GLN A 110 -1.37 -10.92 14.95
C GLN A 110 -2.87 -11.02 15.31
N PHE A 111 -3.75 -10.44 14.49
CA PHE A 111 -5.19 -10.40 14.74
C PHE A 111 -6.01 -11.21 13.71
N ASN A 112 -5.43 -12.27 13.14
CA ASN A 112 -6.12 -13.19 12.20
C ASN A 112 -6.77 -12.49 10.99
N GLY A 113 -6.15 -11.42 10.50
CA GLY A 113 -6.64 -10.64 9.37
C GLY A 113 -7.73 -9.61 9.71
N GLU A 114 -8.26 -9.61 10.94
CA GLU A 114 -9.31 -8.67 11.37
C GLU A 114 -8.80 -7.72 12.45
N LEU A 115 -8.93 -6.42 12.22
CA LEU A 115 -8.53 -5.44 13.22
C LEU A 115 -9.55 -5.40 14.37
N PRO A 116 -9.09 -5.43 15.64
CA PRO A 116 -9.97 -5.21 16.77
C PRO A 116 -10.72 -3.88 16.64
N ARG A 117 -11.95 -3.82 17.17
CA ARG A 117 -12.74 -2.58 17.17
C ARG A 117 -12.09 -1.47 18.01
N SER A 118 -11.34 -1.85 19.05
CA SER A 118 -10.59 -0.97 19.94
C SER A 118 -9.13 -0.89 19.52
N ASP A 119 -8.47 0.23 19.77
CA ASP A 119 -7.05 0.44 19.42
C ASP A 119 -6.10 -0.13 20.47
N GLU A 120 -6.55 -0.31 21.71
CA GLU A 120 -5.75 -0.73 22.85
C GLU A 120 -5.01 -2.06 22.63
N PRO A 121 -5.63 -3.13 22.07
CA PRO A 121 -4.92 -4.37 21.80
C PRO A 121 -3.80 -4.20 20.76
N VAL A 122 -4.08 -3.43 19.70
CA VAL A 122 -3.10 -3.16 18.62
C VAL A 122 -1.95 -2.32 19.16
N LYS A 123 -2.26 -1.29 19.95
CA LYS A 123 -1.28 -0.43 20.62
C LYS A 123 -0.40 -1.22 21.58
N ALA A 124 -0.98 -2.11 22.37
CA ALA A 124 -0.23 -2.96 23.29
C ALA A 124 0.73 -3.90 22.54
N PHE A 125 0.29 -4.48 21.42
CA PHE A 125 1.15 -5.28 20.54
C PHE A 125 2.31 -4.46 19.97
N LEU A 126 2.02 -3.28 19.42
CA LEU A 126 3.03 -2.40 18.81
C LEU A 126 4.10 -1.95 19.82
N VAL A 127 3.68 -1.57 21.02
CA VAL A 127 4.61 -1.11 22.06
C VAL A 127 5.40 -2.27 22.66
N ARG A 128 4.76 -3.38 23.01
CA ARG A 128 5.40 -4.48 23.75
C ARG A 128 6.21 -5.42 22.87
N GLN A 129 5.75 -5.69 21.65
CA GLN A 129 6.35 -6.69 20.77
C GLN A 129 7.13 -6.05 19.62
N GLN A 130 6.61 -4.96 19.04
CA GLN A 130 7.24 -4.31 17.88
C GLN A 130 8.17 -3.15 18.27
N GLY A 131 8.22 -2.78 19.56
CA GLY A 131 9.15 -1.78 20.10
C GLY A 131 8.83 -0.33 19.72
N PHE A 132 7.58 -0.02 19.40
CA PHE A 132 7.13 1.35 19.14
C PHE A 132 7.01 2.18 20.42
N SER A 133 7.17 3.50 20.29
CA SER A 133 6.72 4.44 21.32
C SER A 133 5.19 4.50 21.36
N GLN A 134 4.61 5.02 22.45
CA GLN A 134 3.17 5.20 22.56
C GLN A 134 2.60 6.04 21.41
N GLY A 135 3.20 7.19 21.12
CA GLY A 135 2.79 8.06 20.01
C GLY A 135 3.02 7.43 18.62
N GLY A 136 4.15 6.73 18.43
CA GLY A 136 4.40 6.03 17.17
C GLY A 136 3.41 4.89 16.91
N ALA A 137 2.98 4.20 17.96
CA ALA A 137 1.94 3.18 17.85
C ALA A 137 0.58 3.78 17.46
N GLU A 138 0.20 4.92 18.05
CA GLU A 138 -1.02 5.65 17.68
C GLU A 138 -1.00 6.09 16.21
N GLU A 139 0.11 6.65 15.73
CA GLU A 139 0.27 7.04 14.33
C GLU A 139 0.16 5.86 13.35
N VAL A 140 0.77 4.72 13.69
CA VAL A 140 0.67 3.50 12.87
C VAL A 140 -0.77 3.00 12.80
N ILE A 141 -1.48 2.97 13.93
CA ILE A 141 -2.87 2.51 13.99
C ILE A 141 -3.77 3.42 13.15
N ALA A 142 -3.61 4.74 13.29
CA ALA A 142 -4.37 5.71 12.50
C ALA A 142 -4.12 5.50 11.00
N THR A 143 -2.85 5.40 10.60
CA THR A 143 -2.47 5.22 9.18
C THR A 143 -3.00 3.89 8.62
N LEU A 144 -2.93 2.81 9.40
CA LEU A 144 -3.45 1.50 9.01
C LEU A 144 -4.96 1.55 8.83
N ARG A 145 -5.70 2.10 9.79
CA ARG A 145 -7.17 2.20 9.72
C ARG A 145 -7.61 3.05 8.54
N GLU A 146 -6.98 4.18 8.31
CA GLU A 146 -7.25 5.04 7.15
C GLU A 146 -6.94 4.32 5.83
N THR A 147 -5.85 3.55 5.78
CA THR A 147 -5.50 2.75 4.61
C THR A 147 -6.54 1.68 4.32
N VAL A 148 -6.94 0.91 5.34
CA VAL A 148 -7.97 -0.14 5.20
C VAL A 148 -9.33 0.45 4.86
N ALA A 149 -9.72 1.58 5.47
CA ALA A 149 -10.98 2.26 5.17
C ALA A 149 -11.02 2.86 3.76
N GLY A 150 -9.85 3.27 3.23
CA GLY A 150 -9.71 3.74 1.86
C GLY A 150 -9.69 2.63 0.81
N LEU A 151 -9.62 1.36 1.22
CA LEU A 151 -9.68 0.24 0.29
C LEU A 151 -11.13 -0.02 -0.14
N PRO A 152 -11.40 -0.06 -1.45
CA PRO A 152 -12.69 -0.49 -1.95
C PRO A 152 -12.99 -1.96 -1.59
N SER A 153 -14.19 -2.21 -1.07
CA SER A 153 -14.68 -3.56 -0.79
C SER A 153 -15.01 -4.27 -2.10
N ILE A 154 -14.28 -5.34 -2.42
CA ILE A 154 -14.71 -6.27 -3.46
C ILE A 154 -15.85 -7.09 -2.86
N SER A 155 -17.08 -6.76 -3.25
CA SER A 155 -18.16 -7.74 -3.18
C SER A 155 -17.78 -8.90 -4.11
N PRO A 156 -17.65 -10.15 -3.62
CA PRO A 156 -17.33 -11.27 -4.49
C PRO A 156 -18.53 -11.48 -5.42
N LYS A 157 -18.39 -11.05 -6.68
CA LYS A 157 -19.35 -11.40 -7.72
C LYS A 157 -18.65 -12.30 -8.73
N ALA A 158 -18.93 -13.60 -8.58
CA ALA A 158 -18.78 -14.69 -9.54
C ALA A 158 -17.35 -15.15 -9.88
N GLU A 159 -16.78 -15.98 -8.99
CA GLU A 159 -16.10 -17.19 -9.44
C GLU A 159 -17.15 -18.31 -9.62
N GLU A 160 -17.80 -18.37 -10.78
CA GLU A 160 -18.62 -19.50 -11.28
C GLU A 160 -18.63 -19.36 -12.82
N ARG A 161 -18.16 -20.25 -13.69
CA ARG A 161 -17.66 -21.63 -13.62
C ARG A 161 -16.66 -21.81 -14.77
N ASP A 162 -15.43 -22.20 -14.47
CA ASP A 162 -14.63 -22.99 -15.40
C ASP A 162 -14.42 -24.36 -14.74
N SER A 163 -15.26 -25.33 -15.13
CA SER A 163 -15.04 -26.78 -15.06
C SER A 163 -16.37 -27.56 -15.14
N ARG A 164 -16.34 -28.63 -15.97
CA ARG A 164 -17.37 -29.67 -16.31
C ARG A 164 -18.17 -29.36 -17.59
N SER A 165 -18.13 -30.14 -18.68
CA SER A 165 -17.61 -31.50 -18.90
C SER A 165 -17.44 -31.74 -20.41
N THR A 166 -16.39 -32.45 -20.77
CA THR A 166 -16.36 -33.44 -21.85
C THR A 166 -17.47 -34.48 -21.66
N GLU A 167 -17.92 -35.10 -22.76
CA GLU A 167 -18.71 -36.36 -22.84
C GLU A 167 -20.22 -36.29 -22.55
N GLU A 168 -21.03 -36.23 -23.62
CA GLU A 168 -22.28 -37.01 -23.84
C GLU A 168 -22.98 -36.52 -25.14
N ARG A 169 -22.44 -36.91 -26.30
CA ARG A 169 -23.18 -36.93 -27.57
C ARG A 169 -23.05 -38.31 -28.24
N GLU A 170 -23.21 -39.35 -27.43
CA GLU A 170 -23.76 -40.63 -27.88
C GLU A 170 -25.20 -40.72 -27.41
N GLU A 171 -26.14 -40.51 -28.34
CA GLU A 171 -27.46 -41.13 -28.47
C GLU A 171 -28.42 -40.18 -29.19
N LEU A 172 -28.34 -40.19 -30.52
CA LEU A 172 -29.56 -40.17 -31.33
C LEU A 172 -29.32 -41.03 -32.57
N VAL A 173 -29.32 -42.35 -32.33
CA VAL A 173 -29.85 -43.29 -33.29
C VAL A 173 -31.36 -43.08 -33.31
N LYS A 174 -31.84 -42.44 -34.36
CA LYS A 174 -33.03 -42.85 -35.13
C LYS A 174 -32.93 -42.26 -36.52
#